data_AF-A0A366FI64-F1
#
_entry.id   AF-A0A366FI64-F1
#
_cell.length_a   1.000
_cell.length_b   1.000
_cell.length_c   1.000
_cell.angle_alpha   90.00
_cell.angle_beta   90.00
_cell.angle_gamma   90.00
#
_symmetry.space_group_name_H-M   'P 1'
#
loop_
_entity.id
_entity.type
_entity.pdbx_description
1 polymer ?
#
loop_
_entity_poly.entity_id
_entity_poly.type
_entity_poly.pdbx_seq_one_letter_code
_entity_poly.pdbx_strand_id
1 'polypeptide(L)' 'MNLLISLIVILYLIGVGVVLSPVVESNWSSASASGLVTSVGQALPEALAWPVRFYHRVADRR' A
#
# COMPACT_ATOMS: atom_id res chain seq x y z
N MET A 1 -14.84 -21.30 4.94
CA MET A 1 -13.63 -21.03 4.13
C MET A 1 -13.63 -19.62 3.55
N ASN A 2 -14.71 -19.19 2.89
CA ASN A 2 -14.81 -17.87 2.26
C ASN A 2 -14.56 -16.69 3.22
N LEU A 3 -15.04 -16.79 4.46
CA LEU A 3 -14.89 -15.72 5.46
C LEU A 3 -13.42 -15.43 5.82
N LEU A 4 -12.59 -16.47 5.94
CA LEU A 4 -11.15 -16.30 6.19
C LEU A 4 -10.44 -15.64 5.00
N ILE A 5 -10.78 -16.07 3.78
CA ILE A 5 -10.20 -15.49 2.55
C ILE A 5 -10.59 -14.01 2.45
N SER A 6 -11.86 -13.67 2.67
CA SER A 6 -12.33 -12.29 2.67
C SER A 6 -11.60 -11.45 3.72
N LEU A 7 -11.39 -11.98 4.92
CA LEU A 7 -10.66 -11.27 5.97
C LEU A 7 -9.21 -10.99 5.56
N ILE A 8 -8.51 -11.99 5.00
CA ILE A 8 -7.14 -11.84 4.52
C ILE A 8 -7.06 -10.77 3.42
N VAL A 9 -8.01 -10.78 2.48
CA VAL A 9 -8.07 -9.77 1.40
C VAL A 9 -8.30 -8.37 1.97
N ILE A 10 -9.22 -8.22 2.93
CA ILE A 10 -9.47 -6.91 3.58
C ILE A 10 -8.21 -6.39 4.25
N LEU A 11 -7.53 -7.23 5.04
CA LEU A 11 -6.27 -6.85 5.69
C LEU A 11 -5.18 -6.50 4.67
N TYR A 12 -5.11 -7.23 3.56
CA TYR A 12 -4.19 -6.94 2.47
C TYR A 12 -4.44 -5.57 1.85
N LEU A 13 -5.70 -5.25 1.53
CA LEU A 13 -6.10 -3.97 0.94
C LEU A 13 -5.85 -2.80 1.90
N ILE A 14 -6.10 -2.99 3.20
CA ILE A 14 -5.79 -1.98 4.22
C ILE A 14 -4.28 -1.70 4.24
N GLY A 15 -3.44 -2.74 4.23
CA GLY A 15 -1.98 -2.57 4.20
C GLY A 15 -1.48 -1.82 2.96
N VAL A 16 -2.02 -2.13 1.78
CA VAL A 16 -1.74 -1.40 0.54
C VAL A 16 -2.14 0.07 0.66
N GLY A 17 -3.33 0.36 1.20
CA GLY A 17 -3.82 1.72 1.40
C GLY A 17 -2.93 2.54 2.35
N VAL A 18 -2.45 1.94 3.44
CA VAL A 18 -1.54 2.60 4.37
C VAL A 18 -0.23 3.00 3.70
N VAL A 19 0.33 2.14 2.83
CA VAL A 19 1.58 2.44 2.11
C VAL A 19 1.37 3.53 1.05
N LEU A 20 0.21 3.55 0.39
CA LEU A 20 -0.12 4.57 -0.63
C LEU A 20 -0.57 5.91 -0.03
N SER A 21 -1.02 5.94 1.22
CA SER A 21 -1.49 7.15 1.91
C SER A 21 -0.53 8.36 1.76
N PRO A 22 0.78 8.26 2.05
CA PRO A 22 1.69 9.40 1.89
C PRO A 22 1.86 9.85 0.44
N VAL A 23 1.74 8.93 -0.53
CA VAL A 23 1.82 9.25 -1.97
C VAL A 23 0.59 10.04 -2.40
N VAL A 24 -0.60 9.63 -1.93
CA VAL A 24 -1.83 10.37 -2.18
C VAL A 24 -1.77 11.74 -1.50
N GLU A 25 -1.40 11.81 -0.22
CA GLU A 25 -1.32 13.07 0.54
C GLU A 25 -0.38 14.10 -0.13
N SER A 26 0.83 13.67 -0.50
CA SER A 26 1.83 14.54 -1.12
C SER A 26 1.45 15.04 -2.52
N ASN A 27 0.69 14.25 -3.29
CA ASN A 27 0.27 14.62 -4.63
C ASN A 27 -1.12 15.29 -4.68
N TRP A 28 -1.92 15.18 -3.61
CA TRP A 28 -3.30 15.69 -3.56
C TRP A 28 -3.40 17.20 -3.75
N SER A 29 -2.46 17.95 -3.16
CA SER A 29 -2.46 19.42 -3.22
C SER A 29 -1.53 19.99 -4.30
N SER A 30 -0.66 19.17 -4.90
CA SER A 30 0.47 19.65 -5.72
C SER A 30 0.48 19.11 -7.15
N ALA A 31 -0.20 18.00 -7.43
CA ALA A 31 -0.18 17.36 -8.74
C ALA A 31 -1.53 17.51 -9.47
N SER A 32 -1.49 17.47 -10.80
CA SER A 32 -2.68 17.25 -11.61
C SER A 32 -3.26 15.85 -11.35
N ALA A 33 -4.56 15.65 -11.63
CA ALA A 33 -5.21 14.35 -11.44
C ALA A 33 -4.49 13.21 -12.19
N SER A 34 -3.97 13.47 -13.39
CA SER A 34 -3.17 12.51 -14.16
C SER A 34 -1.80 12.24 -13.52
N GLY A 35 -1.17 13.25 -12.93
CA GLY A 35 0.08 13.11 -12.17
C GLY A 35 -0.10 12.26 -10.91
N LEU A 36 -1.22 12.44 -10.20
CA LEU A 36 -1.56 11.65 -9.03
C LEU A 36 -1.78 10.17 -9.38
N VAL A 37 -2.54 9.87 -10.45
CA VAL A 37 -2.75 8.49 -10.91
C VAL A 37 -1.43 7.85 -11.35
N THR A 38 -0.56 8.60 -12.02
CA THR A 38 0.77 8.11 -12.43
C THR A 38 1.63 7.80 -11.20
N SER A 39 1.63 8.69 -10.21
CA SER A 39 2.40 8.51 -8.97
C SER A 39 1.90 7.31 -8.14
N VAL A 40 0.57 7.16 -8.02
CA VAL A 40 -0.03 5.97 -7.39
C VAL A 40 0.32 4.70 -8.16
N GLY A 41 0.25 4.73 -9.49
CA GLY A 41 0.63 3.60 -10.35
C GLY A 41 2.10 3.20 -10.21
N GLN A 42 3.00 4.17 -10.04
CA GLN A 42 4.42 3.91 -9.79
C GLN A 42 4.70 3.37 -8.38
N ALA A 43 3.93 3.82 -7.38
CA ALA A 43 4.05 3.36 -6.00
C ALA A 43 3.33 2.02 -5.75
N LEU A 44 2.41 1.61 -6.64
CA LEU A 44 1.59 0.41 -6.48
C LEU A 44 2.40 -0.89 -6.36
N PRO A 45 3.44 -1.17 -7.18
CA PRO A 45 4.23 -2.40 -7.04
C PRO A 45 4.90 -2.51 -5.68
N GLU A 46 5.41 -1.39 -5.16
CA GLU A 46 6.00 -1.28 -3.83
C GLU A 46 4.96 -1.47 -2.73
N ALA A 47 3.77 -0.88 -2.89
CA ALA A 47 2.66 -1.05 -1.97
C ALA A 47 2.17 -2.51 -1.94
N LEU A 48 2.12 -3.22 -3.06
CA LEU A 48 1.72 -4.64 -3.11
C LEU A 48 2.73 -5.57 -2.41
N ALA A 49 4.01 -5.17 -2.36
CA ALA A 49 5.09 -5.89 -1.68
C ALA A 49 5.17 -5.61 -0.17
N TRP A 50 4.21 -4.86 0.40
CA TRP A 50 4.21 -4.47 1.82
C TRP A 50 4.35 -5.64 2.82
N PRO A 51 3.76 -6.84 2.62
CA PRO A 51 3.84 -7.90 3.63
C PRO A 51 5.28 -8.40 3.82
N VAL A 52 6.03 -8.48 2.72
CA VAL A 52 7.45 -8.90 2.73
C VAL A 52 8.29 -7.90 3.49
N ARG A 53 8.10 -6.59 3.24
CA ARG A 53 8.82 -5.54 3.97
C ARG A 53 8.43 -5.45 5.43
N PHE A 54 7.16 -5.66 5.74
CA PHE A 54 6.67 -5.70 7.10
C PHE A 54 7.32 -6.86 7.86
N TYR A 55 7.34 -8.06 7.25
CA TYR A 55 8.00 -9.23 7.81
C TYR A 55 9.50 -8.98 8.03
N HIS A 56 10.22 -8.44 7.04
CA HIS A 56 11.64 -8.12 7.17
C HIS A 56 11.91 -7.12 8.30
N ARG A 57 11.13 -6.03 8.40
CA ARG A 57 11.22 -5.06 9.51
C ARG A 57 10.99 -5.66 10.89
N VAL A 58 10.13 -6.68 10.99
CA VAL A 58 9.86 -7.38 12.25
C VAL A 58 10.96 -8.40 12.56
N ALA A 59 11.45 -9.12 11.55
CA ALA A 59 12.51 -10.10 11.68
C ALA A 59 13.86 -9.47 12.03
N ASP A 60 14.22 -8.34 11.41
CA ASP A 60 15.48 -7.62 11.67
C ASP A 60 15.49 -6.89 13.02
N ARG A 61 14.32 -6.71 13.65
CA ARG A 61 14.18 -6.11 14.98
C ARG A 61 14.36 -7.13 16.12
N ARG A 62 14.59 -8.40 15.81
CA ARG A 62 14.72 -9.49 16.77
C ARG A 62 16.17 -9.88 16.95
#